data_AF-A0A2D6EW89-F1
#
_entry.id   AF-A0A2D6EW89-F1
#
_cell.length_a   1.000
_cell.length_b   1.000
_cell.length_c   1.000
_cell.angle_alpha   90.00
_cell.angle_beta   90.00
_cell.angle_gamma   90.00
#
_symmetry.space_group_name_H-M   'P 1'
#
loop_
_entity.id
_entity.type
_entity.pdbx_description
1 polymer ?
#
loop_
_entity_poly.entity_id
_entity_poly.type
_entity_poly.pdbx_seq_one_letter_code
_entity_poly.pdbx_strand_id
1 'polypeptide(L)'
;MAITVYSTPTCPFCKMAKEFLTEKKAKFKDIDVSENPKKADEMIKISGQMGVPVIVSGKTVIVGFDRPKLEEIVKGQKKSPKKAAKKTKKSKKKKK
;
A
#
# COMPACT_ATOMS: atom_id res chain seq x y z
N MET A 1 -3.18 -12.84 9.93
CA MET A 1 -3.13 -12.05 8.69
C MET A 1 -1.82 -11.29 8.66
N ALA A 2 -0.97 -11.54 7.67
CA ALA A 2 0.32 -10.87 7.53
C ALA A 2 0.29 -9.94 6.33
N ILE A 3 0.56 -8.65 6.55
CA ILE A 3 0.77 -7.67 5.48
C ILE A 3 2.26 -7.75 5.13
N THR A 4 2.59 -7.87 3.85
CA THR A 4 3.97 -7.83 3.35
C THR A 4 4.11 -6.58 2.50
N VAL A 5 5.12 -5.78 2.76
CA VAL A 5 5.42 -4.55 2.03
C VAL A 5 6.73 -4.76 1.32
N TYR A 6 6.68 -4.78 -0.01
CA TYR A 6 7.85 -4.74 -0.85
C TYR A 6 8.23 -3.29 -1.07
N SER A 7 9.44 -2.96 -0.62
CA SER A 7 9.95 -1.61 -0.68
C SER A 7 11.39 -1.60 -1.17
N THR A 8 11.84 -0.42 -1.59
CA THR A 8 13.23 -0.15 -1.97
C THR A 8 13.77 0.99 -1.11
N PRO A 9 15.04 0.95 -0.70
CA PRO A 9 15.59 1.91 0.25
C PRO A 9 15.80 3.29 -0.40
N THR A 10 15.89 3.32 -1.73
CA THR A 10 16.10 4.50 -2.56
C THR A 10 14.82 5.30 -2.85
N CYS A 11 13.64 4.81 -2.47
CA CYS A 11 12.37 5.44 -2.85
C CYS A 11 11.70 6.18 -1.68
N PRO A 12 11.47 7.51 -1.78
CA PRO A 12 10.86 8.29 -0.69
C PRO A 12 9.42 7.86 -0.38
N PHE A 13 8.67 7.38 -1.38
CA PHE A 13 7.29 6.89 -1.21
C PHE A 13 7.22 5.60 -0.38
N CYS A 14 8.26 4.76 -0.45
CA CYS A 14 8.35 3.56 0.38
C CYS A 14 8.46 3.90 1.86
N LYS A 15 9.23 4.95 2.20
CA LYS A 15 9.38 5.44 3.57
C LYS A 15 8.06 5.93 4.14
N MET A 16 7.30 6.70 3.35
CA MET A 16 5.94 7.15 3.72
C MET A 16 4.98 5.98 3.94
N ALA A 17 5.03 4.93 3.12
CA ALA A 17 4.18 3.75 3.29
C ALA A 17 4.48 3.00 4.60
N LYS A 18 5.77 2.84 4.94
CA LYS A 18 6.22 2.25 6.21
C LYS A 18 5.76 3.06 7.41
N GLU A 19 5.96 4.38 7.38
CA GLU A 19 5.52 5.27 8.46
C GLU A 19 4.00 5.17 8.65
N PHE A 20 3.22 5.23 7.57
CA PHE A 20 1.77 5.12 7.64
C PHE A 20 1.30 3.81 8.30
N LEU A 21 1.88 2.68 7.93
CA LEU A 21 1.54 1.38 8.53
C LEU A 21 1.99 1.30 10.00
N THR A 22 3.12 1.92 10.34
CA THR A 22 3.68 1.99 11.69
C THR A 22 2.85 2.89 12.61
N GLU A 23 2.46 4.08 12.16
CA GLU A 23 1.57 5.01 12.85
C GLU A 23 0.24 4.33 13.21
N LYS A 24 -0.27 3.52 12.28
CA LYS A 24 -1.50 2.76 12.50
C LYS A 24 -1.33 1.52 13.38
N LYS A 25 -0.11 1.24 13.86
CA LYS A 25 0.26 0.04 14.62
C LYS A 25 -0.20 -1.25 13.93
N ALA A 26 -0.14 -1.29 12.59
CA ALA A 26 -0.45 -2.48 11.82
C ALA A 26 0.74 -3.43 11.87
N LYS A 27 0.47 -4.74 11.91
CA LYS A 27 1.51 -5.77 11.84
C LYS A 27 1.82 -6.04 10.36
N PHE A 28 2.97 -5.58 9.89
CA PHE A 28 3.44 -5.79 8.52
C PHE A 28 4.90 -6.26 8.50
N LYS A 29 5.28 -6.90 7.40
CA LYS A 29 6.62 -7.41 7.12
C LYS A 29 7.20 -6.61 5.97
N ASP A 30 8.28 -5.91 6.23
CA ASP A 30 9.02 -5.21 5.18
C ASP A 30 9.97 -6.17 4.47
N ILE A 31 10.01 -6.09 3.14
CA ILE A 31 10.93 -6.84 2.29
C ILE A 31 11.60 -5.86 1.33
N ASP A 32 12.92 -5.75 1.47
CA ASP A 32 13.72 -4.98 0.53
C ASP A 32 13.94 -5.78 -0.75
N VAL A 33 13.47 -5.24 -1.87
CA VAL A 33 13.63 -5.87 -3.20
C VAL A 33 14.90 -5.41 -3.92
N SER A 34 15.58 -4.37 -3.43
CA SER A 34 16.87 -3.92 -3.99
C SER A 34 18.00 -4.86 -3.58
N GLU A 35 17.99 -5.39 -2.37
CA GLU A 35 18.97 -6.38 -1.91
C GLU A 35 18.67 -7.81 -2.41
N ASN A 36 17.42 -8.10 -2.80
CA ASN A 36 16.99 -9.44 -3.19
C ASN A 36 16.31 -9.47 -4.56
N PRO A 37 17.05 -9.72 -5.67
CA PRO A 37 16.48 -9.74 -7.02
C PRO A 37 15.39 -10.81 -7.19
N LYS A 38 15.47 -11.94 -6.47
CA LYS A 38 14.41 -12.96 -6.45
C LYS A 38 13.07 -12.41 -5.96
N LYS A 39 13.09 -11.53 -4.94
CA LYS A 39 11.90 -10.89 -4.40
C LYS A 39 11.36 -9.82 -5.35
N ALA A 40 12.24 -9.15 -6.09
CA ALA A 40 11.85 -8.20 -7.14
C ALA A 40 11.09 -8.92 -8.26
N ASP A 41 11.60 -10.07 -8.75
CA ASP A 41 10.93 -10.90 -9.74
C ASP A 41 9.57 -11.42 -9.24
N GLU A 42 9.51 -11.92 -8.01
CA GLU A 42 8.24 -12.34 -7.37
C GLU A 42 7.24 -11.17 -7.32
N MET A 43 7.69 -9.98 -6.89
CA MET A 43 6.87 -8.79 -6.83
C MET A 43 6.32 -8.42 -8.21
N ILE A 44 7.15 -8.43 -9.26
CA ILE A 44 6.73 -8.12 -10.64
C ILE A 44 5.72 -9.16 -11.13
N LYS A 45 5.93 -10.44 -10.81
CA LYS A 45 5.05 -11.54 -11.22
C LYS A 45 3.70 -11.51 -10.52
N ILE A 46 3.66 -11.06 -9.27
CA ILE A 46 2.44 -10.93 -8.46
C ILE A 46 1.68 -9.62 -8.78
N SER A 47 2.42 -8.53 -8.97
CA SER A 47 1.90 -7.17 -9.23
C SER A 47 1.50 -6.97 -10.70
N GLY A 48 2.16 -7.67 -11.62
CA GLY A 48 2.09 -7.40 -13.06
C GLY A 48 2.76 -6.10 -13.48
N GLN A 49 3.32 -5.34 -12.53
CA GLN A 49 3.98 -4.06 -12.76
C GLN A 49 5.27 -3.95 -11.93
N MET A 50 6.24 -3.25 -12.51
CA MET A 50 7.56 -2.95 -11.93
C MET A 50 7.56 -1.76 -10.95
N GLY A 51 6.37 -1.31 -10.52
CA GLY A 51 6.20 -0.11 -9.69
C GLY A 51 6.24 -0.43 -8.19
N VAL A 52 7.12 0.26 -7.46
CA VAL A 52 7.14 0.29 -5.99
C VAL A 52 6.45 1.55 -5.46
N PRO A 53 5.88 1.55 -4.23
CA PRO A 53 5.81 0.46 -3.26
C PRO A 53 4.74 -0.59 -3.58
N VAL A 54 4.94 -1.87 -3.22
CA VAL A 54 3.92 -2.92 -3.38
C VAL A 54 3.53 -3.50 -2.02
N ILE A 55 2.23 -3.52 -1.71
CA ILE A 55 1.69 -4.07 -0.47
C ILE A 55 0.87 -5.32 -0.79
N VAL A 56 1.23 -6.44 -0.19
CA VAL A 56 0.55 -7.72 -0.33
C VAL A 56 -0.08 -8.11 1.01
N SER A 57 -1.37 -8.38 1.01
CA SER A 57 -2.12 -8.85 2.18
C SER A 57 -2.89 -10.11 1.81
N GLY A 58 -2.30 -11.26 2.09
CA GLY A 58 -2.87 -12.56 1.73
C GLY A 58 -3.06 -12.68 0.21
N LYS A 59 -4.30 -12.54 -0.27
CA LYS A 59 -4.69 -12.62 -1.69
C LYS A 59 -4.82 -11.24 -2.36
N THR A 60 -4.73 -10.16 -1.58
CA THR A 60 -4.87 -8.79 -2.10
C THR A 60 -3.49 -8.21 -2.38
N VAL A 61 -3.28 -7.75 -3.61
CA VAL A 61 -2.05 -7.08 -4.05
C VAL A 61 -2.41 -5.64 -4.37
N ILE A 62 -1.69 -4.71 -3.75
CA ILE A 62 -1.85 -3.28 -3.93
C ILE A 62 -0.53 -2.75 -4.46
N VAL A 63 -0.57 -2.18 -5.65
CA VAL A 63 0.59 -1.62 -6.32
C VAL A 63 0.53 -0.11 -6.16
N GLY A 64 1.62 0.50 -5.70
CA GLY A 64 1.74 1.93 -5.43
C GLY A 64 1.25 2.36 -4.05
N PHE A 65 1.33 3.67 -3.82
CA PHE A 65 0.87 4.30 -2.58
C PHE A 65 -0.61 4.71 -2.68
N ASP A 66 -1.49 3.71 -2.61
CA ASP A 66 -2.94 3.91 -2.57
C ASP A 66 -3.42 4.12 -1.12
N ARG A 67 -3.47 5.39 -0.67
CA ARG A 67 -4.01 5.78 0.65
C ARG A 67 -5.35 5.10 1.00
N PRO A 68 -6.40 5.09 0.14
CA PRO A 68 -7.68 4.51 0.52
C PRO A 68 -7.59 2.98 0.73
N LYS A 69 -6.82 2.27 -0.10
CA LYS A 69 -6.64 0.82 0.05
C LYS A 69 -5.80 0.50 1.28
N LEU A 70 -4.73 1.25 1.53
CA LEU A 70 -3.90 1.15 2.74
C LEU A 70 -4.72 1.35 4.02
N GLU A 71 -5.63 2.33 4.04
CA GLU A 71 -6.56 2.49 5.15
C GLU A 71 -7.50 1.29 5.34
N GLU A 72 -7.92 0.64 4.26
CA GLU A 72 -8.85 -0.50 4.31
C GLU A 72 -8.20 -1.77 4.89
N ILE A 73 -7.00 -2.13 4.43
CA ILE A 73 -6.22 -3.26 4.97
C ILE A 73 -5.85 -3.05 6.45
N VAL A 74 -5.59 -1.80 6.83
CA VAL A 74 -5.24 -1.45 8.21
C VAL A 74 -6.47 -1.40 9.11
N LYS A 75 -7.61 -0.86 8.65
CA LYS A 75 -8.88 -0.82 9.39
C LYS A 75 -9.36 -2.21 9.78
N GLY A 76 -9.11 -3.23 8.95
CA GLY A 76 -9.44 -4.61 9.26
C GLY A 76 -8.76 -5.17 10.51
N GLN A 77 -7.65 -4.55 10.99
CA GLN A 77 -6.88 -5.06 12.13
C GLN A 77 -7.16 -4.34 13.47
N LYS A 78 -7.87 -3.20 13.50
CA LYS A 78 -8.36 -2.55 14.76
C LYS A 78 -9.62 -1.71 14.54
N LYS A 79 -10.65 -1.91 15.39
CA LYS A 79 -11.83 -1.04 15.52
C LYS A 79 -11.43 0.43 15.82
N SER A 80 -11.64 1.34 14.85
CA SER A 80 -11.93 2.81 14.92
C SER A 80 -10.99 3.74 15.76
N PRO A 81 -10.95 5.09 15.56
CA PRO A 81 -11.98 5.99 15.01
C PRO A 81 -11.50 7.11 14.00
N LYS A 82 -12.52 7.69 13.34
CA LYS A 82 -12.70 9.08 12.85
C LYS A 82 -11.64 9.77 11.96
N LYS A 83 -12.10 9.98 10.70
CA LYS A 83 -12.13 11.23 9.90
C LYS A 83 -10.84 12.03 9.69
N ALA A 84 -10.48 12.21 8.41
CA ALA A 84 -10.42 13.49 7.66
C ALA A 84 -9.64 13.23 6.36
N ALA A 85 -9.92 13.76 5.18
CA ALA A 85 -11.01 14.51 4.61
C ALA A 85 -10.75 14.52 3.09
N LYS A 86 -11.81 14.57 2.29
CA LYS A 86 -11.86 14.98 0.86
C LYS A 86 -11.01 14.20 -0.15
N LYS A 87 -11.70 13.45 -1.02
CA LYS A 87 -11.73 13.78 -2.45
C LYS A 87 -13.13 13.54 -2.98
N THR A 88 -13.87 14.64 -2.97
CA THR A 88 -14.87 15.06 -3.97
C THR A 88 -15.31 13.99 -4.97
N LYS A 89 -16.61 13.69 -4.90
CA LYS A 89 -17.48 13.31 -6.03
C LYS A 89 -16.90 13.80 -7.37
N LYS A 90 -16.49 12.87 -8.24
CA LYS A 90 -16.29 13.15 -9.66
C LYS A 90 -17.08 12.17 -10.50
N SER A 91 -18.30 12.58 -10.84
CA SER A 91 -19.05 12.21 -12.04
C SER A 91 -20.36 13.00 -11.99
N LYS A 92 -20.87 13.62 -13.04
CA LYS A 92 -20.49 13.88 -14.44
C LYS A 92 -21.64 14.84 -14.88
N LYS A 93 -21.37 16.01 -15.47
CA LYS A 93 -21.59 16.27 -16.92
C LYS A 93 -23.09 16.21 -17.29
N LYS A 94 -23.78 17.18 -17.89
CA LYS A 94 -23.49 18.45 -18.60
C LYS A 94 -24.88 19.00 -19.01
N LYS A 95 -25.03 20.33 -19.11
CA LYS A 95 -25.92 21.12 -20.02
C LYS A 95 -27.41 20.71 -20.10
N LYS A 96 -28.33 21.51 -19.58
CA LYS A 96 -28.90 22.73 -20.21
C LYS A 96 -29.59 22.41 -21.53
#